data_AF-A0A1H9UYP2-F1
#
_entry.id   AF-A0A1H9UYP2-F1
#
_cell.length_a   1.000
_cell.length_b   1.000
_cell.length_c   1.000
_cell.angle_alpha   90.00
_cell.angle_beta   90.00
_cell.angle_gamma   90.00
#
_symmetry.space_group_name_H-M   'P 1'
#
loop_
_entity.id
_entity.type
_entity.pdbx_description
1 polymer ?
#
loop_
_entity_poly.entity_id
_entity_poly.type
_entity_poly.pdbx_seq_one_letter_code
_entity_poly.pdbx_strand_id
1 'polypeptide(L)'
;MTYFATYLGSVTSTEKTEVETALRLSVFGDAPFTVKPLGNGRNGVMDAKYDDTTGYIFHLRAGPNSGAQTGAIGIGTDEGLGGGLLISHKNANWGLNIVNNPGAGLGAYLIGYASNPALQMDLYAGAGGIKLQAKTGAGFKDGVSNTGSTTFTSATAAFTAADVGQTIAQLTSVGASSPFGSIPAGTTISAVVDSQTVTLSQSAGASGTGIRFRVGGRAVAASQPVLSLFDADGTTLRGAIQYGLFDWRTPVKVTNNAPATVALTAKGASGQTADVLNILNSADAQLFRIQSSGRITAAYSSFFSNAGKTDQPAMQLSGYAPTLPVAQFSQETASGTGDFFQMLNFSDQVLSRVNYGGYVMTRKTAAPAATDFVNTELTFWYDEANAKFKITAKNAAGALVSGEVALA
;
A
#
# COMPACT_ATOMS: atom_id res chain seq x y z
N MET A 1 -28.13 44.86 17.03
CA MET A 1 -27.27 44.98 18.24
C MET A 1 -27.41 46.35 18.91
N THR A 2 -27.20 47.47 18.21
CA THR A 2 -27.25 48.84 18.80
C THR A 2 -28.60 49.21 19.43
N TYR A 3 -29.71 48.81 18.80
CA TYR A 3 -31.07 49.05 19.33
C TYR A 3 -31.35 48.27 20.62
N PHE A 4 -30.83 47.04 20.71
CA PHE A 4 -30.97 46.17 21.87
C PHE A 4 -30.12 46.64 23.06
N ALA A 5 -28.89 47.11 22.78
CA ALA A 5 -28.03 47.73 23.80
C ALA A 5 -28.62 49.04 24.36
N THR A 6 -29.28 49.83 23.50
CA THR A 6 -29.96 51.08 23.91
C THR A 6 -31.18 50.76 24.78
N TYR A 7 -31.98 49.78 24.39
CA TYR A 7 -33.14 49.30 25.17
C TYR A 7 -32.73 48.72 26.54
N LEU A 8 -31.68 47.88 26.59
CA LEU A 8 -31.12 47.38 27.85
C LEU A 8 -30.49 48.49 28.72
N GLY A 9 -30.11 49.62 28.13
CA GLY A 9 -29.59 50.78 28.86
C GLY A 9 -30.69 51.53 29.63
N SER A 10 -31.91 51.53 29.12
CA SER A 10 -33.05 52.32 29.63
C SER A 10 -34.01 51.56 30.55
N VAL A 11 -33.96 50.22 30.57
CA VAL A 11 -34.85 49.40 31.42
C VAL A 11 -34.32 49.26 32.85
N THR A 12 -35.23 49.09 33.81
CA THR A 12 -34.91 48.93 35.25
C THR A 12 -34.15 47.63 35.53
N SER A 13 -33.49 47.50 36.69
CA SER A 13 -32.71 46.29 37.03
C SER A 13 -33.56 45.01 37.03
N THR A 14 -34.84 45.12 37.38
CA THR A 14 -35.81 44.01 37.35
C THR A 14 -36.12 43.59 35.92
N GLU A 15 -36.44 44.53 35.04
CA GLU A 15 -36.72 44.26 33.63
C GLU A 15 -35.49 43.71 32.89
N LYS A 16 -34.27 44.13 33.24
CA LYS A 16 -33.04 43.51 32.69
C LYS A 16 -32.95 42.03 33.04
N THR A 17 -33.30 41.67 34.27
CA THR A 17 -33.28 40.28 34.74
C THR A 17 -34.32 39.43 34.00
N GLU A 18 -35.50 39.99 33.74
CA GLU A 18 -36.57 39.33 32.98
C GLU A 18 -36.24 39.18 31.50
N VAL A 19 -35.72 40.23 30.86
CA VAL A 19 -35.28 40.19 29.45
C VAL A 19 -34.10 39.24 29.27
N GLU A 20 -33.16 39.23 30.21
CA GLU A 20 -32.05 38.28 30.23
C GLU A 20 -32.56 36.84 30.43
N THR A 21 -33.52 36.62 31.33
CA THR A 21 -34.16 35.31 31.53
C THR A 21 -34.92 34.85 30.29
N ALA A 22 -35.68 35.74 29.62
CA ALA A 22 -36.40 35.41 28.39
C ALA A 22 -35.49 35.15 27.19
N LEU A 23 -34.39 35.90 27.08
CA LEU A 23 -33.34 35.60 26.10
C LEU A 23 -32.65 34.27 26.39
N ARG A 24 -32.37 33.99 27.66
CA ARG A 24 -31.79 32.70 28.08
C ARG A 24 -32.74 31.55 27.76
N LEU A 25 -34.03 31.70 28.07
CA LEU A 25 -35.06 30.69 27.79
C LEU A 25 -35.27 30.48 26.29
N SER A 26 -35.25 31.54 25.48
CA SER A 26 -35.44 31.43 24.03
C SER A 26 -34.25 30.80 23.30
N VAL A 27 -33.02 30.98 23.81
CA VAL A 27 -31.81 30.44 23.20
C VAL A 27 -31.45 29.05 23.74
N PHE A 28 -31.69 28.79 25.03
CA PHE A 28 -31.23 27.59 25.73
C PHE A 28 -32.35 26.74 26.36
N GLY A 29 -33.61 27.16 26.28
CA GLY A 29 -34.71 26.48 26.97
C GLY A 29 -34.58 26.52 28.51
N ASP A 30 -35.16 25.52 29.19
CA ASP A 30 -35.08 25.35 30.66
C ASP A 30 -33.72 24.78 31.16
N ALA A 31 -32.67 24.87 30.33
CA ALA A 31 -31.35 24.34 30.65
C ALA A 31 -30.71 25.04 31.87
N PRO A 32 -30.21 24.30 32.88
CA PRO A 32 -29.47 24.89 34.00
C PRO A 32 -28.09 25.42 33.55
N PHE A 33 -27.97 26.74 33.38
CA PHE A 33 -26.69 27.39 33.03
C PHE A 33 -25.98 27.96 34.26
N THR A 34 -24.64 27.96 34.26
CA THR A 34 -23.84 28.67 35.27
C THR A 34 -23.01 29.75 34.58
N VAL A 35 -23.39 31.01 34.75
CA VAL A 35 -22.55 32.15 34.33
C VAL A 35 -21.43 32.29 35.35
N LYS A 36 -20.18 32.42 34.88
CA LYS A 36 -19.06 32.63 35.78
C LYS A 36 -19.18 33.99 36.45
N PRO A 37 -18.81 34.12 37.75
CA PRO A 37 -18.80 35.40 38.42
C PRO A 37 -17.92 36.42 37.68
N LEU A 38 -18.38 37.68 37.63
CA LEU A 38 -17.58 38.82 37.17
C LEU A 38 -16.24 38.85 37.90
N GLY A 39 -15.13 38.89 37.17
CA GLY A 39 -13.77 38.90 37.72
C GLY A 39 -13.07 37.54 37.82
N ASN A 40 -13.73 36.44 37.44
CA ASN A 40 -13.06 35.14 37.34
C ASN A 40 -12.14 35.11 36.09
N GLY A 41 -10.84 35.35 36.30
CA GLY A 41 -9.81 35.42 35.24
C GLY A 41 -9.52 34.12 34.48
N ARG A 42 -10.29 33.05 34.70
CA ARG A 42 -10.19 31.79 33.94
C ARG A 42 -11.00 31.90 32.65
N ASN A 43 -10.30 32.15 31.53
CA ASN A 43 -10.82 32.31 30.16
C ASN A 43 -12.09 31.48 29.82
N GLY A 44 -13.24 32.16 29.73
CA GLY A 44 -14.54 31.67 29.26
C GLY A 44 -15.70 32.48 29.87
N VAL A 45 -16.70 32.89 29.08
CA VAL A 45 -17.80 33.77 29.56
C VAL A 45 -18.97 32.97 30.16
N MET A 46 -19.14 31.70 29.74
CA MET A 46 -20.29 30.89 30.13
C MET A 46 -19.94 29.40 30.08
N ASP A 47 -20.35 28.65 31.11
CA ASP A 47 -20.43 27.19 31.05
C ASP A 47 -21.93 26.84 31.05
N ALA A 48 -22.46 26.36 29.91
CA ALA A 48 -23.83 25.87 29.83
C ALA A 48 -23.82 24.34 29.99
N LYS A 49 -24.46 23.84 31.05
CA LYS A 49 -24.68 22.40 31.27
C LYS A 49 -26.12 22.10 30.90
N TYR A 50 -26.35 21.24 29.91
CA TYR A 50 -27.68 20.67 29.71
C TYR A 50 -27.71 19.26 30.29
N ASP A 51 -28.48 19.11 31.37
CA ASP A 51 -28.61 17.87 32.15
C ASP A 51 -30.01 17.28 31.89
N ASP A 52 -30.22 16.80 30.67
CA ASP A 52 -31.42 16.08 30.26
C ASP A 52 -31.05 14.71 29.64
N THR A 53 -32.03 13.90 29.27
CA THR A 53 -31.83 12.57 28.65
C THR A 53 -31.00 12.54 27.35
N THR A 54 -30.61 13.70 26.82
CA THR A 54 -29.81 13.90 25.60
C THR A 54 -28.53 14.72 25.83
N GLY A 55 -28.11 14.88 27.11
CA GLY A 55 -26.95 15.62 27.61
C GLY A 55 -25.95 16.19 26.60
N TYR A 56 -25.94 17.52 26.47
CA TYR A 56 -24.93 18.26 25.70
C TYR A 56 -24.15 19.21 26.61
N ILE A 57 -22.82 19.13 26.59
CA ILE A 57 -21.94 20.18 27.13
C ILE A 57 -21.48 21.05 25.96
N PHE A 58 -21.92 22.31 25.95
CA PHE A 58 -21.54 23.28 24.94
C PHE A 58 -20.57 24.29 25.54
N HIS A 59 -19.28 24.19 25.17
CA HIS A 59 -18.26 25.17 25.56
C HIS A 59 -18.03 26.16 24.41
N LEU A 60 -18.66 27.33 24.50
CA LEU A 60 -18.36 28.43 23.58
C LEU A 60 -17.29 29.34 24.17
N ARG A 61 -16.17 29.48 23.45
CA ARG A 61 -15.27 30.63 23.60
C ARG A 61 -15.53 31.62 22.48
N ALA A 62 -16.50 32.50 22.68
CA ALA A 62 -16.65 33.72 21.89
C ALA A 62 -16.69 34.90 22.85
N GLY A 63 -15.53 35.50 23.12
CA GLY A 63 -15.44 36.78 23.82
C GLY A 63 -15.35 37.94 22.83
N PRO A 64 -15.51 39.20 23.28
CA PRO A 64 -15.38 40.39 22.43
C PRO A 64 -14.01 40.55 21.73
N ASN A 65 -13.01 39.75 22.11
CA ASN A 65 -11.68 39.71 21.50
C ASN A 65 -11.51 38.59 20.44
N SER A 66 -12.60 37.95 20.00
CA SER A 66 -12.54 36.87 19.01
C SER A 66 -12.48 37.45 17.59
N GLY A 67 -11.34 37.36 16.92
CA GLY A 67 -11.14 37.78 15.51
C GLY A 67 -11.35 36.64 14.48
N ALA A 68 -10.98 36.88 13.23
CA ALA A 68 -11.11 35.93 12.11
C ALA A 68 -10.32 34.60 12.28
N GLN A 69 -9.52 34.48 13.34
CA GLN A 69 -8.69 33.30 13.66
C GLN A 69 -9.17 32.52 14.90
N THR A 70 -10.32 32.87 15.48
CA THR A 70 -10.82 32.20 16.69
C THR A 70 -11.66 30.99 16.31
N GLY A 71 -11.35 29.82 16.88
CA GLY A 71 -12.13 28.59 16.77
C GLY A 71 -12.87 28.27 18.06
N ALA A 72 -14.07 27.70 17.96
CA ALA A 72 -14.80 27.13 19.08
C ALA A 72 -14.50 25.63 19.19
N ILE A 73 -14.37 25.11 20.41
CA ILE A 73 -14.23 23.68 20.69
C ILE A 73 -15.34 23.31 21.67
N GLY A 74 -16.36 22.60 21.17
CA GLY A 74 -17.34 21.92 22.02
C GLY A 74 -16.86 20.51 22.33
N ILE A 75 -16.84 20.15 23.61
CA ILE A 75 -16.63 18.76 24.07
C ILE A 75 -17.89 18.39 24.83
N GLY A 76 -18.75 17.56 24.23
CA GLY A 76 -19.91 16.97 24.86
C GLY A 76 -19.66 15.50 25.15
N THR A 77 -20.04 15.06 26.35
CA THR A 77 -20.22 13.63 26.68
C THR A 77 -21.72 13.40 26.80
N ASP A 78 -22.26 12.47 26.02
CA ASP A 78 -23.63 11.98 26.19
C ASP A 78 -23.62 10.92 27.31
N GLU A 79 -24.53 11.03 28.28
CA GLU A 79 -24.78 10.00 29.30
C GLU A 79 -25.90 9.01 28.87
N GLY A 80 -26.44 9.15 27.66
CA GLY A 80 -27.42 8.26 27.03
C GLY A 80 -26.81 7.11 26.19
N LEU A 81 -27.68 6.25 25.63
CA LEU A 81 -27.33 5.07 24.81
C LEU A 81 -26.67 5.40 23.44
N GLY A 82 -26.35 6.66 23.17
CA GLY A 82 -25.73 7.15 21.93
C GLY A 82 -24.29 7.61 22.16
N GLY A 83 -23.36 7.21 21.28
CA GLY A 83 -21.98 7.70 21.34
C GLY A 83 -21.86 9.15 20.84
N GLY A 84 -20.97 9.95 21.46
CA GLY A 84 -20.69 11.32 21.03
C GLY A 84 -19.21 11.68 21.03
N LEU A 85 -18.69 12.13 19.87
CA LEU A 85 -17.59 13.09 19.74
C LEU A 85 -17.71 13.81 18.39
N LEU A 86 -18.09 15.09 18.40
CA LEU A 86 -18.14 15.94 17.21
C LEU A 86 -17.04 17.00 17.25
N ILE A 87 -16.01 16.84 16.41
CA ILE A 87 -15.01 17.88 16.16
C ILE A 87 -15.30 18.47 14.78
N SER A 88 -16.11 19.53 14.74
CA SER A 88 -16.37 20.30 13.51
C SER A 88 -15.46 21.52 13.47
N HIS A 89 -14.48 21.50 12.57
CA HIS A 89 -13.59 22.65 12.35
C HIS A 89 -13.86 23.23 10.96
N LYS A 90 -14.35 24.47 10.93
CA LYS A 90 -14.51 25.25 9.71
C LYS A 90 -13.64 26.51 9.84
N ASN A 91 -12.41 26.43 9.34
CA ASN A 91 -11.57 27.58 9.02
C ASN A 91 -10.47 27.14 8.06
N ALA A 92 -10.12 28.04 7.13
CA ALA A 92 -9.12 27.81 6.11
C ALA A 92 -7.80 27.34 6.75
N ASN A 93 -7.51 26.05 6.57
CA ASN A 93 -6.20 25.41 6.55
C ASN A 93 -5.86 24.34 7.61
N TRP A 94 -6.50 24.20 8.80
CA TRP A 94 -6.18 23.07 9.72
C TRP A 94 -7.38 22.53 10.53
N GLY A 95 -7.76 21.26 10.35
CA GLY A 95 -8.90 20.62 11.03
C GLY A 95 -8.59 20.09 12.45
N LEU A 96 -7.92 18.93 12.52
CA LEU A 96 -7.54 18.26 13.77
C LEU A 96 -6.11 17.74 13.62
N ASN A 97 -5.21 18.11 14.53
CA ASN A 97 -3.83 17.64 14.54
C ASN A 97 -3.58 16.82 15.80
N ILE A 98 -3.44 15.50 15.64
CA ILE A 98 -3.03 14.59 16.71
C ILE A 98 -1.55 14.30 16.51
N VAL A 99 -0.72 14.73 17.45
CA VAL A 99 0.74 14.54 17.38
C VAL A 99 1.14 13.50 18.42
N ASN A 100 1.66 12.36 17.96
CA ASN A 100 2.29 11.36 18.83
C ASN A 100 3.81 11.51 18.74
N ASN A 101 4.42 12.01 19.82
CA ASN A 101 5.87 12.17 19.88
C ASN A 101 6.54 10.83 20.25
N PRO A 102 7.75 10.54 19.75
CA PRO A 102 8.46 9.31 20.08
C PRO A 102 8.42 8.97 21.57
N GLY A 103 8.10 7.71 21.86
CA GLY A 103 7.93 7.11 23.19
C GLY A 103 6.69 7.54 24.00
N ALA A 104 5.84 8.44 23.51
CA ALA A 104 4.47 8.49 24.01
C ALA A 104 3.77 7.17 23.61
N GLY A 105 2.73 6.79 24.34
CA GLY A 105 1.99 5.55 24.09
C GLY A 105 1.19 5.59 22.80
N LEU A 106 -0.07 5.16 22.85
CA LEU A 106 -0.98 5.25 21.71
C LEU A 106 -1.40 6.71 21.48
N GLY A 107 -1.19 7.22 20.27
CA GLY A 107 -1.60 8.59 19.91
C GLY A 107 -3.11 8.73 19.73
N ALA A 108 -3.73 7.71 19.14
CA ALA A 108 -5.18 7.53 19.09
C ALA A 108 -5.46 6.03 19.14
N TYR A 109 -6.51 5.64 19.87
CA TYR A 109 -7.03 4.28 19.90
C TYR A 109 -8.51 4.32 19.61
N LEU A 110 -8.92 3.69 18.50
CA LEU A 110 -10.30 3.65 18.02
C LEU A 110 -10.80 2.22 18.15
N ILE A 111 -11.88 2.01 18.89
CA ILE A 111 -12.53 0.70 19.02
C ILE A 111 -13.96 0.81 18.50
N GLY A 112 -14.31 -0.06 17.55
CA GLY A 112 -15.67 -0.20 17.06
C GLY A 112 -16.28 -1.48 17.61
N TYR A 113 -17.38 -1.35 18.38
CA TYR A 113 -18.20 -2.48 18.82
C TYR A 113 -19.49 -2.63 18.00
N ALA A 114 -19.71 -1.74 17.03
CA ALA A 114 -20.85 -1.75 16.12
C ALA A 114 -20.50 -2.47 14.80
N SER A 115 -21.52 -2.77 13.99
CA SER A 115 -21.35 -3.28 12.62
C SER A 115 -20.69 -2.26 11.67
N ASN A 116 -20.62 -1.00 12.09
CA ASN A 116 -20.00 0.10 11.35
C ASN A 116 -18.48 0.15 11.62
N PRO A 117 -17.67 0.64 10.66
CA PRO A 117 -16.23 0.69 10.81
C PRO A 117 -15.80 1.64 11.94
N ALA A 118 -14.76 1.25 12.69
CA ALA A 118 -14.16 2.10 13.73
C ALA A 118 -13.51 3.38 13.17
N LEU A 119 -13.16 3.39 11.88
CA LEU A 119 -12.65 4.54 11.15
C LEU A 119 -13.24 4.51 9.74
N GLN A 120 -13.98 5.55 9.38
CA GLN A 120 -14.44 5.81 8.01
C GLN A 120 -13.79 7.08 7.49
N MET A 121 -13.30 7.03 6.25
CA MET A 121 -12.70 8.18 5.57
C MET A 121 -13.36 8.34 4.21
N ASP A 122 -14.30 9.30 4.11
CA ASP A 122 -14.98 9.60 2.86
C ASP A 122 -14.20 10.66 2.07
N LEU A 123 -13.89 10.35 0.80
CA LEU A 123 -13.22 11.25 -0.12
C LEU A 123 -14.18 11.58 -1.28
N TYR A 124 -14.52 12.86 -1.43
CA TYR A 124 -15.36 13.31 -2.53
C TYR A 124 -14.53 13.56 -3.80
N ALA A 125 -15.17 13.52 -4.96
CA ALA A 125 -14.54 13.82 -6.24
C ALA A 125 -13.84 15.19 -6.20
N GLY A 126 -12.59 15.24 -6.65
CA GLY A 126 -11.75 16.45 -6.60
C GLY A 126 -10.96 16.65 -5.30
N ALA A 127 -11.14 15.83 -4.27
CA ALA A 127 -10.29 15.85 -3.08
C ALA A 127 -8.90 15.25 -3.39
N GLY A 128 -7.84 15.85 -2.84
CA GLY A 128 -6.55 15.17 -2.73
C GLY A 128 -6.70 14.04 -1.71
N GLY A 129 -6.49 12.78 -2.12
CA GLY A 129 -6.78 11.61 -1.30
C GLY A 129 -6.02 11.51 0.04
N ILE A 130 -6.05 10.33 0.67
CA ILE A 130 -5.38 10.11 1.96
C ILE A 130 -3.87 10.19 1.80
N LYS A 131 -3.24 11.16 2.45
CA LYS A 131 -1.78 11.33 2.44
C LYS A 131 -1.15 10.65 3.66
N LEU A 132 -0.58 9.46 3.44
CA LEU A 132 0.33 8.83 4.40
C LEU A 132 1.76 9.27 4.05
N GLN A 133 2.35 10.13 4.87
CA GLN A 133 3.71 10.64 4.62
C GLN A 133 4.59 10.38 5.84
N ALA A 134 5.60 9.52 5.68
CA ALA A 134 6.70 9.46 6.62
C ALA A 134 7.47 10.79 6.57
N LYS A 135 7.62 11.46 7.72
CA LYS A 135 8.49 12.63 7.82
C LYS A 135 9.94 12.14 7.95
N THR A 136 10.86 12.87 7.34
CA THR A 136 12.29 12.59 7.45
C THR A 136 12.78 12.84 8.88
N GLY A 137 13.86 12.15 9.24
CA GLY A 137 14.48 12.20 10.54
C GLY A 137 14.19 10.96 11.39
N ALA A 138 15.21 10.48 12.09
CA ALA A 138 15.14 9.32 12.97
C ALA A 138 14.95 9.79 14.42
N GLY A 139 13.97 9.21 15.12
CA GLY A 139 13.68 9.49 16.52
C GLY A 139 14.36 8.49 17.45
N PHE A 140 14.92 8.99 18.55
CA PHE A 140 15.65 8.23 19.56
C PHE A 140 15.13 8.60 20.96
N LYS A 141 15.35 7.72 21.95
CA LYS A 141 14.75 7.84 23.29
C LYS A 141 15.74 7.83 24.45
N ASP A 142 17.03 7.82 24.14
CA ASP A 142 18.13 7.54 25.06
C ASP A 142 19.19 8.66 25.05
N GLY A 143 18.80 9.87 24.67
CA GLY A 143 19.69 11.02 24.65
C GLY A 143 20.17 11.41 26.05
N VAL A 144 21.42 11.87 26.15
CA VAL A 144 22.01 12.38 27.38
C VAL A 144 22.71 13.72 27.10
N SER A 145 22.42 14.71 27.93
CA SER A 145 23.04 16.04 27.88
C SER A 145 23.50 16.48 29.27
N ASN A 146 24.44 17.42 29.31
CA ASN A 146 24.84 18.15 30.51
C ASN A 146 24.66 19.65 30.29
N THR A 147 23.99 20.36 31.20
CA THR A 147 23.78 21.83 31.12
C THR A 147 25.09 22.54 30.82
N GLY A 148 25.07 23.46 29.84
CA GLY A 148 26.23 24.25 29.44
C GLY A 148 27.22 23.51 28.53
N SER A 149 27.10 22.19 28.35
CA SER A 149 27.95 21.40 27.46
C SER A 149 27.39 21.34 26.04
N THR A 150 28.26 21.35 25.04
CA THR A 150 27.91 21.02 23.66
C THR A 150 27.98 19.52 23.39
N THR A 151 28.47 18.70 24.32
CA THR A 151 28.51 17.25 24.14
C THR A 151 27.12 16.64 24.38
N PHE A 152 26.65 15.85 23.42
CA PHE A 152 25.41 15.09 23.50
C PHE A 152 25.67 13.64 23.14
N THR A 153 25.10 12.71 23.90
CA THR A 153 25.31 11.26 23.65
C THR A 153 24.00 10.51 23.49
N SER A 154 24.03 9.41 22.74
CA SER A 154 22.94 8.44 22.59
C SER A 154 23.51 7.11 22.13
N ALA A 155 23.19 6.04 22.85
CA ALA A 155 23.70 4.71 22.55
C ALA A 155 23.11 4.13 21.25
N THR A 156 21.85 4.45 20.96
CA THR A 156 21.10 3.90 19.82
C THR A 156 21.10 4.80 18.59
N ALA A 157 21.58 6.04 18.68
CA ALA A 157 21.58 6.95 17.55
C ALA A 157 22.54 6.56 16.43
N ALA A 158 23.61 5.83 16.71
CA ALA A 158 24.62 5.46 15.71
C ALA A 158 25.00 6.66 14.82
N PHE A 159 25.51 7.72 15.43
CA PHE A 159 25.89 8.95 14.74
C PHE A 159 26.97 8.68 13.68
N THR A 160 26.88 9.39 12.55
CA THR A 160 27.77 9.26 11.40
C THR A 160 28.18 10.64 10.89
N ALA A 161 29.24 10.72 10.08
CA ALA A 161 29.66 11.99 9.49
C ALA A 161 28.57 12.70 8.68
N ALA A 162 27.60 11.96 8.13
CA ALA A 162 26.46 12.52 7.38
C ALA A 162 25.48 13.32 8.26
N ASP A 163 25.56 13.18 9.59
CA ASP A 163 24.73 13.92 10.53
C ASP A 163 25.23 15.34 10.80
N VAL A 164 26.47 15.66 10.45
CA VAL A 164 27.01 17.02 10.62
C VAL A 164 26.20 18.02 9.79
N GLY A 165 25.82 19.13 10.42
CA GLY A 165 24.93 20.15 9.87
C GLY A 165 23.44 19.81 9.94
N GLN A 166 23.08 18.57 10.27
CA GLN A 166 21.67 18.20 10.44
C GLN A 166 21.10 18.81 11.72
N THR A 167 19.82 19.16 11.67
CA THR A 167 19.08 19.64 12.85
C THR A 167 18.94 18.52 13.88
N ILE A 168 19.07 18.86 15.16
CA ILE A 168 18.76 17.95 16.26
C ILE A 168 17.80 18.66 17.20
N ALA A 169 16.65 18.02 17.48
CA ALA A 169 15.58 18.63 18.24
C ALA A 169 15.06 17.67 19.30
N GLN A 170 14.85 18.19 20.51
CA GLN A 170 14.11 17.48 21.54
C GLN A 170 12.63 17.37 21.13
N LEU A 171 12.06 16.17 21.24
CA LEU A 171 10.70 15.88 20.82
C LEU A 171 9.70 16.17 21.94
N THR A 172 9.92 15.56 23.10
CA THR A 172 9.14 15.79 24.33
C THR A 172 9.99 15.47 25.56
N SER A 173 9.67 16.09 26.69
CA SER A 173 10.13 15.66 28.01
C SER A 173 9.34 14.44 28.49
N VAL A 174 9.99 13.58 29.28
CA VAL A 174 9.37 12.38 29.86
C VAL A 174 9.82 12.26 31.31
N GLY A 175 8.97 12.71 32.23
CA GLY A 175 9.31 12.74 33.65
C GLY A 175 10.45 13.69 34.00
N ALA A 176 10.88 13.65 35.27
CA ALA A 176 11.87 14.59 35.81
C ALA A 176 13.29 14.39 35.26
N SER A 177 13.63 13.19 34.78
CA SER A 177 14.97 12.85 34.27
C SER A 177 15.24 13.32 32.83
N SER A 178 14.20 13.74 32.10
CA SER A 178 14.27 14.24 30.73
C SER A 178 13.72 15.67 30.69
N PRO A 179 14.49 16.66 31.20
CA PRO A 179 14.00 18.02 31.36
C PRO A 179 13.72 18.67 30.01
N PHE A 180 12.70 19.52 30.00
CA PHE A 180 12.37 20.34 28.84
C PHE A 180 13.50 21.32 28.54
N GLY A 181 13.80 21.54 27.27
CA GLY A 181 14.83 22.50 26.84
C GLY A 181 16.27 21.98 26.94
N SER A 182 16.48 20.67 27.05
CA SER A 182 17.81 20.07 27.04
C SER A 182 18.54 20.37 25.72
N ILE A 183 17.81 20.38 24.60
CA ILE A 183 18.33 20.75 23.27
C ILE A 183 17.64 22.06 22.85
N PRO A 184 18.37 23.20 22.79
CA PRO A 184 17.80 24.47 22.33
C PRO A 184 17.21 24.40 20.92
N ALA A 185 16.20 25.21 20.63
CA ALA A 185 15.59 25.26 19.30
C ALA A 185 16.60 25.70 18.23
N GLY A 186 16.56 25.07 17.06
CA GLY A 186 17.48 25.35 15.95
C GLY A 186 18.88 24.76 16.12
N THR A 187 19.14 23.97 17.16
CA THR A 187 20.41 23.27 17.33
C THR A 187 20.69 22.32 16.15
N THR A 188 21.95 22.27 15.74
CA THR A 188 22.48 21.35 14.73
C THR A 188 23.64 20.55 15.32
N ILE A 189 23.98 19.44 14.67
CA ILE A 189 25.17 18.66 15.00
C ILE A 189 26.38 19.35 14.34
N SER A 190 27.30 19.88 15.13
CA SER A 190 28.50 20.58 14.63
C SER A 190 29.64 19.62 14.32
N ALA A 191 29.75 18.52 15.06
CA ALA A 191 30.72 17.46 14.80
C ALA A 191 30.21 16.12 15.34
N VAL A 192 30.63 15.01 14.73
CA VAL A 192 30.47 13.66 15.28
C VAL A 192 31.81 13.22 15.85
N VAL A 193 31.83 12.89 17.14
CA VAL A 193 33.03 12.42 17.84
C VAL A 193 33.19 10.92 17.60
N ASP A 194 32.10 10.17 17.77
CA ASP A 194 31.99 8.74 17.52
C ASP A 194 30.52 8.35 17.26
N SER A 195 30.23 7.05 17.14
CA SER A 195 28.86 6.56 16.86
C SER A 195 27.84 6.84 17.96
N GLN A 196 28.25 7.26 19.15
CA GLN A 196 27.39 7.54 20.29
C GLN A 196 27.46 8.99 20.76
N THR A 197 28.44 9.76 20.30
CA THR A 197 28.74 11.10 20.81
C THR A 197 28.83 12.12 19.70
N VAL A 198 28.13 13.25 19.88
CA VAL A 198 28.19 14.41 18.99
C VAL A 198 28.47 15.69 19.76
N THR A 199 28.98 16.69 19.03
CA THR A 199 29.04 18.08 19.46
C THR A 199 27.86 18.83 18.85
N LEU A 200 27.14 19.58 19.66
CA LEU A 200 26.04 20.45 19.29
C LEU A 200 26.56 21.84 18.90
N SER A 201 25.83 22.56 18.06
CA SER A 201 26.15 23.96 17.71
C SER A 201 25.76 24.97 18.81
N GLN A 202 24.99 24.54 19.80
CA GLN A 202 24.61 25.31 20.98
C GLN A 202 24.78 24.44 22.22
N SER A 203 25.20 25.03 23.34
CA SER A 203 25.26 24.31 24.62
C SER A 203 23.87 23.85 25.06
N ALA A 204 23.79 22.65 25.63
CA ALA A 204 22.55 22.11 26.18
C ALA A 204 22.00 23.00 27.30
N GLY A 205 20.68 23.26 27.27
CA GLY A 205 20.01 24.13 28.25
C GLY A 205 19.78 23.47 29.61
N ALA A 206 19.81 22.14 29.65
CA ALA A 206 19.60 21.33 30.86
C ALA A 206 20.38 20.00 30.79
N SER A 207 20.68 19.41 31.95
CA SER A 207 21.23 18.07 32.09
C SER A 207 20.10 17.04 32.16
N GLY A 208 20.21 15.93 31.44
CA GLY A 208 19.18 14.89 31.48
C GLY A 208 19.64 13.59 30.83
N THR A 209 18.92 12.52 31.12
CA THR A 209 19.10 11.18 30.53
C THR A 209 17.76 10.67 30.01
N GLY A 210 17.76 9.86 28.95
CA GLY A 210 16.50 9.43 28.32
C GLY A 210 15.79 10.58 27.60
N ILE A 211 16.57 11.56 27.12
CA ILE A 211 16.08 12.65 26.30
C ILE A 211 15.58 12.05 24.99
N ARG A 212 14.34 12.37 24.62
CA ARG A 212 13.78 11.95 23.34
C ARG A 212 14.06 13.02 22.31
N PHE A 213 14.75 12.65 21.25
CA PHE A 213 15.21 13.59 20.25
C PHE A 213 15.08 13.03 18.84
N ARG A 214 15.11 13.91 17.85
CA ARG A 214 15.15 13.56 16.44
C ARG A 214 16.36 14.21 15.80
N VAL A 215 17.05 13.44 14.96
CA VAL A 215 18.05 13.96 14.02
C VAL A 215 17.38 14.16 12.66
N GLY A 216 17.36 15.40 12.17
CA GLY A 216 16.80 15.77 10.87
C GLY A 216 17.60 15.21 9.70
N GLY A 217 17.00 15.21 8.51
CA GLY A 217 17.67 14.80 7.26
C GLY A 217 17.94 13.30 7.10
N ARG A 218 17.96 12.51 8.18
CA ARG A 218 18.08 11.05 8.09
C ARG A 218 16.92 10.45 7.29
N ALA A 219 17.27 9.58 6.35
CA ALA A 219 16.30 8.81 5.59
C ALA A 219 15.52 7.87 6.52
N VAL A 220 14.24 7.68 6.21
CA VAL A 220 13.42 6.66 6.86
C VAL A 220 13.91 5.29 6.38
N ALA A 221 14.14 4.36 7.31
CA ALA A 221 14.58 3.01 6.93
C ALA A 221 13.59 2.36 5.97
N ALA A 222 14.08 1.71 4.91
CA ALA A 222 13.23 1.06 3.91
C ALA A 222 12.26 0.01 4.51
N SER A 223 12.69 -0.63 5.60
CA SER A 223 11.91 -1.61 6.36
C SER A 223 10.84 -1.02 7.27
N GLN A 224 10.82 0.31 7.46
CA GLN A 224 9.85 0.96 8.35
C GLN A 224 8.43 0.76 7.81
N PRO A 225 7.50 0.17 8.57
CA PRO A 225 6.11 0.11 8.15
C PRO A 225 5.46 1.50 8.17
N VAL A 226 4.77 1.86 7.10
CA VAL A 226 3.85 3.01 7.02
C VAL A 226 2.40 2.61 7.34
N LEU A 227 2.05 1.34 7.16
CA LEU A 227 0.79 0.72 7.63
C LEU A 227 1.10 -0.70 8.11
N SER A 228 0.51 -1.12 9.23
CA SER A 228 0.64 -2.48 9.77
C SER A 228 -0.72 -3.03 10.14
N LEU A 229 -0.92 -4.32 9.88
CA LEU A 229 -2.12 -5.09 10.18
C LEU A 229 -1.72 -6.20 11.14
N PHE A 230 -2.36 -6.26 12.29
CA PHE A 230 -2.12 -7.30 13.30
C PHE A 230 -3.35 -8.21 13.41
N ASP A 231 -3.22 -9.36 14.07
CA ASP A 231 -4.37 -10.17 14.48
C ASP A 231 -5.15 -9.58 15.66
N ALA A 232 -6.19 -10.29 16.07
CA ALA A 232 -7.15 -9.86 17.07
C ALA A 232 -6.52 -9.55 18.44
N ASP A 233 -5.41 -10.20 18.80
CA ASP A 233 -4.69 -9.93 20.05
C ASP A 233 -3.58 -8.87 19.90
N GLY A 234 -3.33 -8.38 18.68
CA GLY A 234 -2.34 -7.36 18.38
C GLY A 234 -0.89 -7.86 18.42
N THR A 235 -0.65 -9.17 18.57
CA THR A 235 0.70 -9.72 18.80
C THR A 235 1.41 -10.10 17.51
N THR A 236 0.67 -10.59 16.51
CA THR A 236 1.25 -11.10 15.27
C THR A 236 0.98 -10.15 14.11
N LEU A 237 2.04 -9.67 13.48
CA LEU A 237 1.94 -8.90 12.23
C LEU A 237 1.42 -9.81 11.10
N ARG A 238 0.24 -9.50 10.55
CA ARG A 238 -0.39 -10.20 9.42
C ARG A 238 -0.02 -9.60 8.07
N GLY A 239 0.32 -8.32 8.05
CA GLY A 239 0.79 -7.64 6.85
C GLY A 239 1.23 -6.22 7.15
N ALA A 240 2.16 -5.69 6.36
CA ALA A 240 2.57 -4.30 6.46
C ALA A 240 2.88 -3.73 5.08
N ILE A 241 2.62 -2.43 4.92
CA ILE A 241 3.16 -1.64 3.82
C ILE A 241 4.44 -1.01 4.35
N GLN A 242 5.60 -1.44 3.84
CA GLN A 242 6.90 -0.86 4.20
C GLN A 242 7.21 0.36 3.33
N TYR A 243 7.91 1.34 3.88
CA TYR A 243 8.28 2.58 3.20
C TYR A 243 9.04 2.33 1.89
N GLY A 244 9.94 1.34 1.85
CA GLY A 244 10.75 1.02 0.68
C GLY A 244 10.12 0.04 -0.32
N LEU A 245 8.94 -0.53 -0.04
CA LEU A 245 8.34 -1.57 -0.89
C LEU A 245 7.38 -1.01 -1.95
N PHE A 246 6.81 0.17 -1.72
CA PHE A 246 5.93 0.85 -2.69
C PHE A 246 6.65 2.04 -3.31
N ASP A 247 7.26 1.81 -4.47
CA ASP A 247 7.54 2.89 -5.39
C ASP A 247 6.29 3.15 -6.23
N TRP A 248 5.48 4.12 -5.82
CA TRP A 248 4.26 4.53 -6.50
C TRP A 248 4.48 5.08 -7.92
N ARG A 249 5.73 5.22 -8.37
CA ARG A 249 6.09 5.64 -9.73
C ARG A 249 6.47 4.48 -10.64
N THR A 250 6.67 3.28 -10.08
CA THR A 250 7.17 2.11 -10.82
C THR A 250 6.11 1.01 -10.80
N PRO A 251 5.85 0.30 -11.92
CA PRO A 251 4.89 -0.80 -11.96
C PRO A 251 5.15 -1.80 -10.82
N VAL A 252 4.09 -2.33 -10.21
CA VAL A 252 4.18 -3.31 -9.11
C VAL A 252 5.06 -4.49 -9.54
N LYS A 253 6.28 -4.56 -8.99
CA LYS A 253 7.22 -5.63 -9.29
C LYS A 253 7.06 -6.74 -8.26
N VAL A 254 6.34 -7.79 -8.63
CA VAL A 254 6.26 -9.00 -7.82
C VAL A 254 7.55 -9.81 -8.05
N THR A 255 8.54 -9.64 -7.17
CA THR A 255 9.77 -10.43 -7.20
C THR A 255 9.71 -11.57 -6.22
N ASN A 256 10.21 -12.73 -6.63
CA ASN A 256 10.49 -13.83 -5.73
C ASN A 256 12.00 -13.93 -5.49
N ASN A 257 12.43 -13.78 -4.24
CA ASN A 257 13.85 -13.83 -3.84
C ASN A 257 14.23 -15.14 -3.10
N ALA A 258 13.31 -16.09 -2.96
CA ALA A 258 13.57 -17.38 -2.34
C ALA A 258 13.35 -18.56 -3.31
N PRO A 259 14.19 -19.61 -3.26
CA PRO A 259 13.90 -20.86 -3.97
C PRO A 259 12.55 -21.45 -3.53
N ALA A 260 11.83 -22.07 -4.47
CA ALA A 260 10.59 -22.83 -4.23
C ALA A 260 9.35 -22.04 -3.74
N THR A 261 9.35 -20.71 -3.80
CA THR A 261 8.17 -19.89 -3.50
C THR A 261 7.43 -19.45 -4.78
N VAL A 262 6.11 -19.32 -4.69
CA VAL A 262 5.26 -18.87 -5.80
C VAL A 262 5.19 -17.34 -5.75
N ALA A 263 5.70 -16.67 -6.81
CA ALA A 263 5.71 -15.21 -6.89
C ALA A 263 4.29 -14.62 -6.87
N LEU A 264 3.37 -15.22 -7.62
CA LEU A 264 1.98 -14.80 -7.73
C LEU A 264 1.06 -16.01 -7.70
N THR A 265 0.10 -16.01 -6.77
CA THR A 265 -1.01 -16.98 -6.78
C THR A 265 -2.30 -16.22 -7.07
N ALA A 266 -2.86 -16.41 -8.25
CA ALA A 266 -4.20 -15.92 -8.60
C ALA A 266 -5.22 -17.04 -8.38
N LYS A 267 -6.25 -16.78 -7.57
CA LYS A 267 -7.34 -17.74 -7.31
C LYS A 267 -8.67 -17.09 -7.66
N GLY A 268 -9.44 -17.76 -8.51
CA GLY A 268 -10.83 -17.40 -8.75
C GLY A 268 -11.74 -17.81 -7.60
N ALA A 269 -12.79 -17.03 -7.36
CA ALA A 269 -13.87 -17.43 -6.47
C ALA A 269 -14.72 -18.54 -7.11
N SER A 270 -15.39 -19.36 -6.29
CA SER A 270 -16.40 -20.29 -6.81
C SER A 270 -17.51 -19.52 -7.54
N GLY A 271 -17.84 -19.91 -8.76
CA GLY A 271 -18.84 -19.23 -9.60
C GLY A 271 -18.36 -17.92 -10.23
N GLN A 272 -17.06 -17.63 -10.23
CA GLN A 272 -16.52 -16.46 -10.92
C GLN A 272 -16.84 -16.48 -12.42
N THR A 273 -17.37 -15.38 -12.94
CA THR A 273 -17.68 -15.21 -14.37
C THR A 273 -16.61 -14.41 -15.11
N ALA A 274 -15.83 -13.58 -14.40
CA ALA A 274 -14.74 -12.77 -14.94
C ALA A 274 -13.41 -13.54 -15.03
N ASP A 275 -12.42 -12.97 -15.75
CA ASP A 275 -11.09 -13.53 -15.87
C ASP A 275 -10.36 -13.61 -14.50
N VAL A 276 -9.61 -14.69 -14.27
CA VAL A 276 -8.77 -14.91 -13.08
C VAL A 276 -7.51 -14.04 -13.12
N LEU A 277 -6.98 -13.81 -14.31
CA LEU A 277 -5.84 -12.92 -14.55
C LEU A 277 -6.01 -12.28 -15.92
N ASN A 278 -5.80 -10.97 -16.01
CA ASN A 278 -5.84 -10.24 -17.27
C ASN A 278 -4.67 -9.24 -17.33
N ILE A 279 -3.89 -9.30 -18.40
CA ILE A 279 -2.73 -8.44 -18.68
C ILE A 279 -3.06 -7.65 -19.94
N LEU A 280 -3.15 -6.33 -19.78
CA LEU A 280 -3.48 -5.37 -20.84
C LEU A 280 -2.25 -4.53 -21.19
N ASN A 281 -2.20 -3.98 -22.41
CA ASN A 281 -1.26 -2.93 -22.75
C ASN A 281 -1.78 -1.54 -22.32
N SER A 282 -1.03 -0.47 -22.61
CA SER A 282 -1.41 0.91 -22.26
C SER A 282 -2.63 1.46 -23.01
N ALA A 283 -3.13 0.74 -24.01
CA ALA A 283 -4.33 1.07 -24.78
C ALA A 283 -5.49 0.10 -24.46
N ASP A 284 -5.41 -0.59 -23.32
CA ASP A 284 -6.38 -1.58 -22.85
C ASP A 284 -6.57 -2.80 -23.77
N ALA A 285 -5.66 -3.02 -24.72
CA ALA A 285 -5.68 -4.22 -25.54
C ALA A 285 -5.14 -5.41 -24.74
N GLN A 286 -5.86 -6.53 -24.81
CA GLN A 286 -5.52 -7.73 -24.07
C GLN A 286 -4.25 -8.39 -24.62
N LEU A 287 -3.24 -8.62 -23.79
CA LEU A 287 -2.01 -9.32 -24.15
C LEU A 287 -2.05 -10.79 -23.72
N PHE A 288 -2.52 -11.04 -22.50
CA PHE A 288 -2.62 -12.38 -21.90
C PHE A 288 -3.78 -12.40 -20.90
N ARG A 289 -4.57 -13.48 -20.90
CA ARG A 289 -5.56 -13.72 -19.85
C ARG A 289 -5.64 -15.20 -19.49
N ILE A 290 -6.14 -15.43 -18.28
CA ILE A 290 -6.66 -16.70 -17.79
C ILE A 290 -8.13 -16.47 -17.46
N GLN A 291 -9.02 -17.09 -18.23
CA GLN A 291 -10.47 -16.96 -18.05
C GLN A 291 -10.93 -17.71 -16.79
N SER A 292 -12.17 -17.45 -16.35
CA SER A 292 -12.82 -18.22 -15.26
C SER A 292 -12.86 -19.72 -15.50
N SER A 293 -12.91 -20.15 -16.77
CA SER A 293 -12.86 -21.55 -17.19
C SER A 293 -11.46 -22.18 -17.11
N GLY A 294 -10.43 -21.41 -16.77
CA GLY A 294 -9.02 -21.82 -16.85
C GLY A 294 -8.43 -21.73 -18.26
N ARG A 295 -9.21 -21.30 -19.27
CA ARG A 295 -8.70 -21.09 -20.63
C ARG A 295 -7.68 -19.96 -20.64
N ILE A 296 -6.49 -20.26 -21.15
CA ILE A 296 -5.42 -19.30 -21.38
C ILE A 296 -5.59 -18.72 -22.78
N THR A 297 -5.55 -17.40 -22.92
CA THR A 297 -5.54 -16.71 -24.22
C THR A 297 -4.41 -15.69 -24.24
N ALA A 298 -3.63 -15.65 -25.32
CA ALA A 298 -2.63 -14.63 -25.56
C ALA A 298 -2.81 -14.07 -26.97
N ALA A 299 -2.78 -12.74 -27.11
CA ALA A 299 -3.13 -12.06 -28.36
C ALA A 299 -2.03 -12.09 -29.43
N TYR A 300 -0.81 -12.46 -29.07
CA TYR A 300 0.34 -12.54 -29.96
C TYR A 300 1.09 -13.87 -29.77
N SER A 301 2.08 -14.14 -30.62
CA SER A 301 2.96 -15.31 -30.54
C SER A 301 3.50 -15.48 -29.12
N SER A 302 2.95 -16.46 -28.39
CA SER A 302 3.43 -16.82 -27.06
C SER A 302 4.50 -17.88 -27.20
N PHE A 303 5.66 -17.65 -26.60
CA PHE A 303 6.73 -18.63 -26.56
C PHE A 303 6.76 -19.29 -25.18
N PHE A 304 6.68 -20.61 -25.16
CA PHE A 304 7.03 -21.40 -23.98
C PHE A 304 8.47 -21.88 -24.19
N SER A 305 9.39 -21.37 -23.38
CA SER A 305 10.82 -21.68 -23.49
C SER A 305 11.35 -22.21 -22.18
N ASN A 306 12.20 -23.23 -22.27
CA ASN A 306 12.98 -23.76 -21.15
C ASN A 306 14.48 -23.50 -21.34
N ALA A 307 14.85 -22.33 -21.84
CA ALA A 307 16.23 -21.94 -22.15
C ALA A 307 17.24 -21.98 -20.97
N GLY A 308 16.88 -22.55 -19.82
CA GLY A 308 17.77 -22.72 -18.65
C GLY A 308 17.67 -24.07 -17.93
N LYS A 309 16.81 -25.02 -18.34
CA LYS A 309 16.84 -26.39 -17.83
C LYS A 309 16.85 -27.38 -18.98
N THR A 310 17.90 -28.19 -19.05
CA THR A 310 18.06 -29.21 -20.09
C THR A 310 17.21 -30.46 -19.86
N ASP A 311 16.65 -30.61 -18.65
CA ASP A 311 16.14 -31.91 -18.18
C ASP A 311 14.60 -31.97 -18.17
N GLN A 312 13.92 -30.89 -18.56
CA GLN A 312 12.46 -30.79 -18.56
C GLN A 312 11.93 -30.28 -19.91
N PRO A 313 10.76 -30.75 -20.36
CA PRO A 313 10.13 -30.19 -21.55
C PRO A 313 9.71 -28.74 -21.29
N ALA A 314 9.84 -27.88 -22.30
CA ALA A 314 9.34 -26.50 -22.21
C ALA A 314 7.81 -26.44 -22.11
N MET A 315 7.12 -27.45 -22.65
CA MET A 315 5.69 -27.66 -22.52
C MET A 315 5.43 -29.17 -22.36
N GLN A 316 4.76 -29.56 -21.28
CA GLN A 316 4.23 -30.90 -21.09
C GLN A 316 2.71 -30.84 -21.19
N LEU A 317 2.13 -31.57 -22.13
CA LEU A 317 0.69 -31.74 -22.25
C LEU A 317 0.35 -33.15 -21.75
N SER A 318 -0.45 -33.21 -20.69
CA SER A 318 -0.88 -34.46 -20.07
C SER A 318 -2.40 -34.47 -19.98
N GLY A 319 -3.04 -35.51 -20.51
CA GLY A 319 -4.49 -35.69 -20.38
C GLY A 319 -4.85 -36.12 -18.96
N TYR A 320 -5.77 -35.40 -18.32
CA TYR A 320 -6.31 -35.80 -17.01
C TYR A 320 -7.41 -36.87 -17.14
N ALA A 321 -8.10 -36.92 -18.28
CA ALA A 321 -9.19 -37.87 -18.55
C ALA A 321 -8.87 -38.74 -19.77
N PRO A 322 -9.09 -40.07 -19.72
CA PRO A 322 -8.75 -40.99 -20.80
C PRO A 322 -9.58 -40.79 -22.08
N THR A 323 -10.67 -40.00 -22.00
CA THR A 323 -11.61 -39.77 -23.10
C THR A 323 -11.42 -38.43 -23.79
N LEU A 324 -10.52 -37.57 -23.31
CA LEU A 324 -10.30 -36.24 -23.88
C LEU A 324 -8.97 -36.19 -24.65
N PRO A 325 -8.92 -35.47 -25.79
CA PRO A 325 -7.66 -35.26 -26.50
C PRO A 325 -6.67 -34.50 -25.61
N VAL A 326 -5.42 -34.96 -25.57
CA VAL A 326 -4.32 -34.30 -24.83
C VAL A 326 -3.97 -32.95 -25.46
N ALA A 327 -4.13 -32.84 -26.77
CA ALA A 327 -3.98 -31.60 -27.54
C ALA A 327 -4.98 -31.60 -28.69
N GLN A 328 -5.62 -30.46 -28.94
CA GLN A 328 -6.44 -30.23 -30.12
C GLN A 328 -5.91 -28.98 -30.83
N PHE A 329 -5.59 -29.14 -32.10
CA PHE A 329 -5.21 -28.05 -32.98
C PHE A 329 -6.40 -27.77 -33.89
N SER A 330 -7.03 -26.61 -33.73
CA SER A 330 -8.18 -26.19 -34.52
C SER A 330 -7.94 -24.78 -35.04
N GLN A 331 -8.31 -24.53 -36.28
CA GLN A 331 -8.39 -23.16 -36.78
C GLN A 331 -9.62 -22.48 -36.17
N GLU A 332 -9.45 -21.24 -35.73
CA GLU A 332 -10.54 -20.46 -35.12
C GLU A 332 -11.56 -20.00 -36.16
N THR A 333 -11.20 -19.99 -37.45
CA THR A 333 -12.07 -19.57 -38.55
C THR A 333 -12.08 -20.60 -39.68
N ALA A 334 -13.23 -20.75 -40.34
CA ALA A 334 -13.43 -21.74 -41.42
C ALA A 334 -12.62 -21.46 -42.70
N SER A 335 -11.93 -20.32 -42.80
CA SER A 335 -11.17 -19.87 -43.98
C SER A 335 -9.66 -19.77 -43.76
N GLY A 336 -9.13 -20.38 -42.68
CA GLY A 336 -7.70 -20.33 -42.38
C GLY A 336 -6.86 -21.09 -43.41
N THR A 337 -5.89 -20.41 -44.02
CA THR A 337 -4.92 -21.02 -44.95
C THR A 337 -3.61 -21.45 -44.27
N GLY A 338 -3.48 -21.19 -42.97
CA GLY A 338 -2.32 -21.54 -42.17
C GLY A 338 -2.25 -23.02 -41.80
N ASP A 339 -1.04 -23.53 -41.60
CA ASP A 339 -0.80 -24.91 -41.19
C ASP A 339 -1.29 -25.15 -39.74
N PHE A 340 -1.87 -26.33 -39.45
CA PHE A 340 -2.28 -26.71 -38.09
C PHE A 340 -1.08 -26.92 -37.15
N PHE A 341 0.02 -27.42 -37.72
CA PHE A 341 1.25 -27.69 -37.00
C PHE A 341 2.45 -27.46 -37.92
N GLN A 342 3.48 -26.78 -37.42
CA GLN A 342 4.75 -26.59 -38.12
C GLN A 342 5.91 -26.90 -37.17
N MET A 343 6.89 -27.65 -37.67
CA MET A 343 8.19 -27.82 -37.05
C MET A 343 9.20 -26.99 -37.83
N LEU A 344 9.81 -26.01 -37.17
CA LEU A 344 10.83 -25.14 -37.73
C LEU A 344 12.21 -25.52 -37.19
N ASN A 345 13.27 -25.24 -37.95
CA ASN A 345 14.63 -25.19 -37.40
C ASN A 345 14.92 -23.80 -36.79
N PHE A 346 16.12 -23.62 -36.24
CA PHE A 346 16.56 -22.33 -35.64
C PHE A 346 16.67 -21.17 -36.64
N SER A 347 16.54 -21.42 -37.94
CA SER A 347 16.53 -20.41 -38.99
C SER A 347 15.13 -20.20 -39.58
N ASP A 348 14.09 -20.59 -38.83
CA ASP A 348 12.68 -20.50 -39.20
C ASP A 348 12.30 -21.24 -40.49
N GLN A 349 13.09 -22.25 -40.88
CA GLN A 349 12.77 -23.09 -42.04
C GLN A 349 11.88 -24.25 -41.63
N VAL A 350 10.76 -24.44 -42.33
CA VAL A 350 9.86 -25.59 -42.15
C VAL A 350 10.59 -26.90 -42.46
N LEU A 351 10.68 -27.76 -41.45
CA LEU A 351 11.18 -29.14 -41.55
C LEU A 351 10.04 -30.13 -41.81
N SER A 352 8.92 -29.95 -41.11
CA SER A 352 7.70 -30.77 -41.23
C SER A 352 6.48 -29.94 -40.88
N ARG A 353 5.31 -30.29 -41.42
CA ARG A 353 4.05 -29.61 -41.11
C ARG A 353 2.83 -30.50 -41.35
N VAL A 354 1.72 -30.14 -40.72
CA VAL A 354 0.37 -30.57 -41.08
C VAL A 354 -0.36 -29.34 -41.57
N ASN A 355 -0.67 -29.27 -42.87
CA ASN A 355 -1.28 -28.07 -43.43
C ASN A 355 -2.79 -27.96 -43.12
N TYR A 356 -3.43 -26.85 -43.49
CA TYR A 356 -4.88 -26.63 -43.30
C TYR A 356 -5.77 -27.72 -43.93
N GLY A 357 -5.29 -28.43 -44.95
CA GLY A 357 -6.00 -29.55 -45.58
C GLY A 357 -5.80 -30.90 -44.87
N GLY A 358 -5.07 -30.93 -43.76
CA GLY A 358 -4.71 -32.16 -43.04
C GLY A 358 -3.57 -32.95 -43.67
N TYR A 359 -2.90 -32.42 -44.69
CA TYR A 359 -1.79 -33.09 -45.35
C TYR A 359 -0.53 -32.99 -44.50
N VAL A 360 0.12 -34.13 -44.26
CA VAL A 360 1.43 -34.20 -43.62
C VAL A 360 2.51 -33.99 -44.68
N MET A 361 3.37 -32.99 -44.49
CA MET A 361 4.45 -32.65 -45.42
C MET A 361 5.78 -32.64 -44.68
N THR A 362 6.83 -33.09 -45.36
CA THR A 362 8.21 -33.07 -44.87
C THR A 362 9.12 -32.41 -45.91
N ARG A 363 10.10 -31.62 -45.46
CA ARG A 363 11.13 -31.01 -46.31
C ARG A 363 12.47 -31.76 -46.24
N LYS A 364 12.49 -32.94 -45.62
CA LYS A 364 13.71 -33.77 -45.60
C LYS A 364 13.95 -34.36 -46.99
N THR A 365 15.13 -34.07 -47.53
CA THR A 365 15.55 -34.52 -48.88
C THR A 365 16.57 -35.65 -48.85
N ALA A 366 17.03 -36.04 -47.66
CA ALA A 366 18.01 -37.10 -47.46
C ALA A 366 17.46 -38.16 -46.50
N ALA A 367 17.99 -39.38 -46.64
CA ALA A 367 17.72 -40.46 -45.71
C ALA A 367 18.19 -40.09 -44.29
N PRO A 368 17.40 -40.41 -43.25
CA PRO A 368 17.86 -40.28 -41.87
C PRO A 368 19.01 -41.25 -41.57
N ALA A 369 19.85 -40.91 -40.59
CA ALA A 369 20.91 -41.81 -40.15
C ALA A 369 20.30 -43.01 -39.41
N ALA A 370 20.97 -44.17 -39.45
CA ALA A 370 20.49 -45.37 -38.76
C ALA A 370 20.35 -45.21 -37.24
N THR A 371 21.10 -44.26 -36.67
CA THR A 371 21.06 -43.87 -35.26
C THR A 371 19.84 -43.04 -34.88
N ASP A 372 19.16 -42.44 -35.86
CA ASP A 372 17.98 -41.60 -35.62
C ASP A 372 16.72 -42.43 -35.36
N PHE A 373 16.74 -43.72 -35.71
CA PHE A 373 15.62 -44.63 -35.53
C PHE A 373 15.73 -45.44 -34.23
N VAL A 374 14.63 -45.49 -33.48
CA VAL A 374 14.40 -46.52 -32.47
C VAL A 374 13.82 -47.77 -33.14
N ASN A 375 13.96 -48.94 -32.52
CA ASN A 375 13.32 -50.16 -33.04
C ASN A 375 11.79 -49.96 -33.12
N THR A 376 11.15 -50.53 -34.14
CA THR A 376 9.72 -50.42 -34.44
C THR A 376 9.21 -49.03 -34.88
N GLU A 377 10.11 -48.19 -35.39
CA GLU A 377 9.78 -46.86 -35.91
C GLU A 377 9.83 -46.83 -37.44
N LEU A 378 9.00 -45.97 -38.05
CA LEU A 378 9.00 -45.69 -39.49
C LEU A 378 9.05 -44.19 -39.75
N THR A 379 9.66 -43.81 -40.86
CA THR A 379 9.66 -42.44 -41.37
C THR A 379 9.53 -42.43 -42.88
N PHE A 380 9.17 -41.27 -43.43
CA PHE A 380 9.06 -41.04 -44.86
C PHE A 380 9.67 -39.69 -45.24
N TRP A 381 10.17 -39.60 -46.47
CA TRP A 381 10.74 -38.38 -47.01
C TRP A 381 10.68 -38.36 -48.54
N TYR A 382 10.96 -37.19 -49.12
CA TYR A 382 11.04 -37.03 -50.57
C TYR A 382 12.51 -36.97 -50.99
N ASP A 383 12.95 -37.91 -51.80
CA ASP A 383 14.28 -37.91 -52.40
C ASP A 383 14.26 -37.02 -53.64
N GLU A 384 14.63 -35.76 -53.45
CA GLU A 384 14.61 -34.72 -54.48
C GLU A 384 15.50 -35.06 -55.68
N ALA A 385 16.65 -35.72 -55.45
CA ALA A 385 17.59 -36.04 -56.50
C ALA A 385 17.03 -37.05 -57.51
N ASN A 386 16.11 -37.91 -57.07
CA ASN A 386 15.55 -39.00 -57.88
C ASN A 386 14.03 -38.88 -58.11
N ALA A 387 13.41 -37.82 -57.60
CA ALA A 387 11.96 -37.64 -57.58
C ALA A 387 11.20 -38.87 -57.03
N LYS A 388 11.63 -39.38 -55.87
CA LYS A 388 11.02 -40.57 -55.26
C LYS A 388 10.42 -40.27 -53.89
N PHE A 389 9.25 -40.81 -53.62
CA PHE A 389 8.77 -40.99 -52.26
C PHE A 389 9.50 -42.18 -51.63
N LYS A 390 10.09 -41.97 -50.45
CA LYS A 390 10.86 -42.98 -49.73
C LYS A 390 10.20 -43.25 -48.38
N ILE A 391 10.16 -44.52 -48.00
CA ILE A 391 9.81 -44.96 -46.65
C ILE A 391 10.99 -45.77 -46.12
N THR A 392 11.35 -45.57 -44.86
CA THR A 392 12.26 -46.48 -44.15
C THR A 392 11.74 -46.77 -42.77
N ALA A 393 11.86 -48.03 -42.36
CA ALA A 393 11.51 -48.49 -41.04
C ALA A 393 12.66 -49.27 -40.41
N LYS A 394 12.79 -49.19 -39.09
CA LYS A 394 13.67 -50.05 -38.31
C LYS A 394 12.82 -51.12 -37.65
N ASN A 395 13.04 -52.38 -38.02
CA ASN A 395 12.25 -53.46 -37.47
C ASN A 395 12.59 -53.74 -36.00
N ALA A 396 11.85 -54.64 -35.35
CA ALA A 396 12.08 -55.00 -33.95
C ALA A 396 13.48 -55.59 -33.68
N ALA A 397 14.10 -56.21 -34.70
CA ALA A 397 15.47 -56.74 -34.65
C ALA A 397 16.56 -55.67 -34.91
N GLY A 398 16.17 -54.41 -35.12
CA GLY A 398 17.08 -53.29 -35.34
C GLY A 398 17.58 -53.12 -36.77
N ALA A 399 17.14 -53.96 -37.72
CA ALA A 399 17.52 -53.83 -39.13
C ALA A 399 16.67 -52.75 -39.84
N LEU A 400 17.31 -51.95 -40.68
CA LEU A 400 16.65 -50.98 -41.53
C LEU A 400 16.11 -51.65 -42.80
N VAL A 401 14.87 -51.31 -43.15
CA VAL A 401 14.22 -51.75 -44.39
C VAL A 401 13.65 -50.52 -45.08
N SER A 402 13.95 -50.35 -46.36
CA SER A 402 13.55 -49.19 -47.16
C SER A 402 12.70 -49.61 -48.36
N GLY A 403 11.70 -48.80 -48.67
CA GLY A 403 10.89 -48.91 -49.88
C GLY A 403 10.82 -47.57 -50.60
N GLU A 404 10.55 -47.60 -51.90
CA GLU A 404 10.48 -46.38 -52.72
C GLU A 404 9.39 -46.45 -53.78
N VAL A 405 8.84 -45.30 -54.12
CA VAL A 405 7.89 -45.11 -55.21
C VAL A 405 8.37 -43.94 -56.06
N ALA A 406 8.56 -44.17 -57.35
CA ALA A 406 8.86 -43.09 -58.30
C ALA A 406 7.63 -42.20 -58.46
N LEU A 407 7.82 -40.89 -58.35
CA LEU A 407 6.77 -39.91 -58.62
C LEU A 407 6.95 -39.46 -60.07
N ALA A 408 5.94 -39.76 -60.90
CA ALA A 408 5.96 -39.54 -62.34
C ALA A 408 5.82 -38.07 -62.74
#